data_AF-A0A3N2PPZ6-F1
#
_entry.id   AF-A0A3N2PPZ6-F1
#
_cell.length_a   1.000
_cell.length_b   1.000
_cell.length_c   1.000
_cell.angle_alpha   90.00
_cell.angle_beta   90.00
_cell.angle_gamma   90.00
#
_symmetry.space_group_name_H-M   'P 1'
#
loop_
_entity.id
_entity.type
_entity.pdbx_description
1 polymer ?
#
loop_
_entity_poly.entity_id
_entity_poly.type
_entity_poly.pdbx_seq_one_letter_code
_entity_poly.pdbx_strand_id
1 'polypeptide(L)' 'MGLELTYQDVAEHNTKKDLFIVVHDKIYDCTKFVDEHPGGEEVLLDVAGQDSTEAFEDVGHSDEARETLAQLEVGVL' A
#
# COMPACT_ATOMS: atom_id res chain seq x y z
N MET A 1 -11.38 14.64 -4.58
CA MET A 1 -11.69 13.69 -5.66
C MET A 1 -10.53 12.73 -5.70
N GLY A 2 -10.62 11.65 -4.93
CA GLY A 2 -9.68 10.53 -5.06
C GLY A 2 -10.02 9.74 -6.32
N LEU A 3 -9.07 8.99 -6.85
CA LEU A 3 -9.31 8.08 -7.97
C LEU A 3 -10.10 6.87 -7.47
N GLU A 4 -11.12 6.45 -8.21
CA GLU A 4 -11.80 5.16 -8.02
C GLU A 4 -11.09 4.16 -8.94
N LEU A 5 -10.49 3.10 -8.38
CA LEU A 5 -9.75 2.09 -9.13
C LEU A 5 -10.27 0.71 -8.76
N THR A 6 -10.18 -0.25 -9.68
CA THR A 6 -10.55 -1.64 -9.38
C THR A 6 -9.35 -2.42 -8.82
N TYR A 7 -9.61 -3.58 -8.23
CA TYR A 7 -8.54 -4.53 -7.89
C TYR A 7 -7.66 -4.90 -9.09
N GLN A 8 -8.24 -4.91 -10.30
CA GLN A 8 -7.48 -5.21 -11.51
C GLN A 8 -6.51 -4.08 -11.86
N ASP A 9 -6.92 -2.82 -11.69
CA ASP A 9 -6.04 -1.66 -11.89
C ASP A 9 -4.90 -1.69 -10.87
N VAL A 10 -5.20 -1.92 -9.58
CA VAL A 10 -4.18 -2.03 -8.52
C VAL A 10 -3.19 -3.16 -8.81
N ALA A 11 -3.65 -4.30 -9.31
CA ALA A 11 -2.79 -5.45 -9.60
C ALA A 11 -1.74 -5.20 -10.70
N GLU A 12 -1.90 -4.16 -11.53
CA GLU A 12 -0.88 -3.75 -12.50
C GLU A 12 0.30 -3.03 -11.84
N HIS A 13 0.10 -2.45 -10.66
CA HIS A 13 1.11 -1.71 -9.87
C HIS A 13 1.81 -2.62 -8.86
N ASN A 14 2.57 -3.60 -9.36
CA ASN A 14 3.16 -4.69 -8.57
C ASN A 14 4.70 -4.74 -8.57
N THR A 15 5.38 -3.63 -8.86
CA THR A 15 6.85 -3.60 -8.96
C THR A 15 7.46 -2.54 -8.05
N LYS A 16 8.75 -2.66 -7.70
CA LYS A 16 9.44 -1.66 -6.87
C LYS A 16 9.34 -0.21 -7.40
N LYS A 17 9.18 -0.03 -8.71
CA LYS A 17 9.10 1.30 -9.35
C LYS A 17 7.67 1.77 -9.60
N ASP A 18 6.70 0.95 -9.24
CA ASP A 18 5.28 1.16 -9.46
C ASP A 18 4.51 0.19 -8.54
N LEU A 19 4.31 0.59 -7.29
CA LEU A 19 3.85 -0.27 -6.19
C LEU A 19 2.64 0.32 -5.51
N PHE A 20 1.47 -0.26 -5.75
CA PHE A 20 0.26 0.07 -5.00
C PHE A 20 -0.12 -1.07 -4.07
N ILE A 21 -0.76 -0.72 -2.96
CA ILE A 21 -1.39 -1.69 -2.06
C ILE A 21 -2.80 -1.20 -1.71
N VAL A 22 -3.68 -2.15 -1.36
CA VAL A 22 -4.97 -1.85 -0.76
C VAL A 22 -4.91 -2.13 0.73
N VAL A 23 -5.41 -1.19 1.54
CA VAL A 23 -5.66 -1.39 2.97
C VAL A 23 -7.02 -0.75 3.31
N HIS A 24 -7.96 -1.54 3.84
CA HIS A 24 -9.32 -1.09 4.19
C HIS A 24 -10.04 -0.35 3.03
N ASP A 25 -10.08 -0.98 1.84
CA ASP A 25 -10.70 -0.43 0.61
C ASP A 25 -10.10 0.89 0.09
N LYS A 26 -8.92 1.28 0.62
CA LYS A 26 -8.18 2.46 0.19
C LYS A 26 -6.90 2.04 -0.50
N ILE A 27 -6.47 2.86 -1.46
CA ILE A 27 -5.35 2.57 -2.34
C ILE A 27 -4.21 3.52 -2.02
N TYR A 28 -3.03 2.94 -1.84
CA TYR A 28 -1.84 3.67 -1.41
C TYR A 28 -0.71 3.48 -2.41
N ASP A 29 -0.11 4.58 -2.86
CA ASP A 29 1.10 4.56 -3.67
C ASP A 29 2.33 4.50 -2.76
N CYS A 30 2.91 3.32 -2.68
CA CYS A 30 4.09 3.05 -1.88
C CYS A 30 5.40 3.07 -2.70
N THR A 31 5.35 3.46 -3.97
CA THR A 31 6.49 3.44 -4.89
C THR A 31 7.72 4.16 -4.35
N LYS A 32 7.52 5.31 -3.70
CA LYS A 32 8.62 6.10 -3.10
C LYS A 32 8.96 5.68 -1.68
N PHE A 33 8.05 4.97 -1.01
CA PHE A 33 8.18 4.56 0.38
C PHE A 33 8.84 3.18 0.52
N VAL A 34 8.88 2.37 -0.54
CA VAL A 34 9.41 1.00 -0.52
C VAL A 34 10.81 0.88 0.08
N ASP A 35 11.71 1.82 -0.23
CA ASP A 35 13.07 1.85 0.30
C ASP A 35 13.15 2.38 1.75
N GLU A 36 12.12 3.09 2.21
CA GLU A 36 12.04 3.69 3.55
C GLU A 36 11.19 2.85 4.53
N HIS A 37 10.55 1.79 4.04
CA HIS A 37 9.67 0.94 4.85
C HIS A 37 10.46 0.25 5.98
N PRO A 38 10.16 0.52 7.28
CA PRO A 38 10.92 -0.06 8.39
C PRO A 38 10.85 -1.59 8.48
N GLY A 39 9.78 -2.20 7.96
CA GLY A 39 9.64 -3.65 7.86
C GLY A 39 10.48 -4.30 6.75
N GLY A 40 11.15 -3.49 5.91
CA GLY A 40 11.93 -3.93 4.76
C GLY A 40 11.15 -3.85 3.43
N GLU A 41 11.88 -3.73 2.33
CA GLU A 41 11.29 -3.66 0.99
C GLU A 41 10.66 -5.00 0.55
N GLU A 42 11.25 -6.13 0.96
CA GLU A 42 10.83 -7.46 0.51
C GLU A 42 9.38 -7.75 0.90
N VAL A 43 9.00 -7.48 2.16
CA VAL A 43 7.64 -7.74 2.65
C VAL A 43 6.59 -6.87 1.97
N LEU A 44 6.97 -5.66 1.52
CA LEU A 44 6.06 -4.76 0.82
C LEU A 44 5.92 -5.16 -0.66
N LEU A 45 6.99 -5.68 -1.26
CA LEU A 45 6.99 -6.24 -2.61
C LEU A 45 6.18 -7.55 -2.71
N ASP A 46 6.19 -8.38 -1.67
CA ASP A 46 5.38 -9.62 -1.62
C ASP A 46 3.88 -9.36 -1.75
N VAL A 47 3.41 -8.21 -1.26
CA VAL A 47 2.00 -7.80 -1.28
C VAL A 47 1.71 -6.69 -2.32
N ALA A 48 2.66 -6.43 -3.21
CA ALA A 48 2.52 -5.39 -4.23
C ALA A 48 1.38 -5.72 -5.21
N GLY A 49 0.50 -4.75 -5.43
CA GLY A 49 -0.69 -4.88 -6.28
C GLY A 49 -1.82 -5.70 -5.64
N GLN A 50 -1.82 -5.88 -4.31
CA GLN A 50 -2.78 -6.74 -3.61
C GLN A 50 -3.51 -6.01 -2.47
N ASP A 51 -4.54 -6.68 -1.94
CA ASP A 51 -5.14 -6.32 -0.66
C ASP A 51 -4.27 -6.83 0.49
N SER A 52 -3.66 -5.88 1.17
CA SER A 52 -2.70 -6.09 2.25
C SER A 52 -3.32 -5.77 3.61
N THR A 53 -4.65 -5.66 3.70
CA THR A 53 -5.34 -5.26 4.93
C THR A 53 -5.03 -6.21 6.09
N GLU A 54 -5.14 -7.51 5.86
CA GLU A 54 -4.85 -8.52 6.89
C GLU A 54 -3.38 -8.48 7.31
N ALA A 55 -2.45 -8.43 6.35
CA ALA A 55 -1.02 -8.35 6.62
C ALA A 55 -0.63 -7.08 7.39
N PHE A 56 -1.24 -5.94 7.05
CA PHE A 56 -0.99 -4.66 7.70
C PHE A 56 -1.48 -4.65 9.17
N GLU A 57 -2.67 -5.21 9.42
CA GLU A 57 -3.27 -5.28 10.76
C GLU A 57 -2.60 -6.34 11.65
N ASP A 58 -2.19 -7.49 11.10
CA ASP A 58 -1.50 -8.56 11.86
C ASP A 58 -0.15 -8.09 12.43
N VAL A 59 0.57 -7.26 11.67
CA VAL A 59 1.83 -6.63 12.13
C VAL A 59 1.59 -5.65 13.29
N GLY A 60 0.41 -5.05 13.38
CA GLY A 60 0.08 -4.09 14.44
C GLY A 60 0.84 -2.77 14.31
N HIS A 61 0.84 -2.19 13.10
CA HIS A 61 1.48 -0.89 12.82
C HIS A 61 1.05 0.22 13.81
N SER A 62 2.00 1.05 14.23
CA SER A 62 1.76 2.16 15.17
C SER A 62 0.88 3.26 14.56
N ASP A 63 0.36 4.15 15.40
CA ASP A 63 -0.40 5.32 14.96
C ASP A 63 0.43 6.20 14.00
N GLU A 64 1.72 6.41 14.27
CA GLU A 64 2.63 7.16 13.40
C GLU A 64 2.79 6.50 12.01
N ALA A 65 2.83 5.17 11.96
CA ALA A 65 2.89 4.43 10.70
C ALA A 65 1.57 4.56 9.91
N ARG A 66 0.43 4.58 10.60
CA ARG A 66 -0.89 4.82 9.99
C ARG A 66 -1.03 6.25 9.48
N GLU A 67 -0.46 7.23 10.17
CA GLU A 67 -0.39 8.62 9.68
C GLU A 67 0.47 8.72 8.42
N THR A 68 1.58 7.99 8.36
CA THR A 68 2.42 7.90 7.15
C THR A 68 1.65 7.27 6.00
N LEU A 69 0.97 6.14 6.24
CA LEU A 69 0.13 5.48 5.25
C LEU A 69 -0.94 6.43 4.69
N ALA A 70 -1.60 7.22 5.54
CA ALA A 70 -2.61 8.18 5.11
C ALA A 70 -2.09 9.24 4.13
N GLN A 71 -0.79 9.57 4.16
CA GLN A 71 -0.16 10.51 3.21
C GLN A 71 0.08 9.88 1.83
N LEU A 72 0.06 8.55 1.74
CA LEU A 72 0.27 7.79 0.51
C LEU A 72 -1.06 7.49 -0.22
N GLU A 73 -2.20 7.89 0.33
CA GLU A 73 -3.52 7.62 -0.25
C GLU A 73 -3.67 8.30 -1.62
N VAL A 74 -3.97 7.52 -2.65
CA VAL A 74 -4.20 8.01 -4.02
C VAL A 74 -5.63 7.78 -4.49
N GLY A 75 -6.36 6.87 -3.84
CA GLY A 75 -7.69 6.48 -4.27
C GLY A 75 -8.39 5.50 -3.34
N VAL A 76 -9.52 5.03 -3.81
CA VAL A 76 -10.37 4.03 -3.15
C VAL A 76 -10.80 2.98 -4.19
N LEU A 77 -11.20 1.81 -3.70
CA LEU A 77 -11.81 0.77 -4.51
C LEU A 77 -13.27 1.06 -4.89
#